data_AF-A0A321L9N4-F1
#
_entry.id   AF-A0A321L9N4-F1
#
_cell.length_a   1.000
_cell.length_b   1.000
_cell.length_c   1.000
_cell.angle_alpha   90.00
_cell.angle_beta   90.00
_cell.angle_gamma   90.00
#
_symmetry.space_group_name_H-M   'P 1'
#
loop_
_entity.id
_entity.type
_entity.pdbx_description
1 polymer ?
#
loop_
_entity_poly.entity_id
_entity_poly.type
_entity_poly.pdbx_seq_one_letter_code
_entity_poly.pdbx_strand_id
1 'polypeptide(L)'
;MQMMKQLLSTLLIFLLGISAQAAVLQQPNHPSTVAAPAKSAMSLEGVWNGALDVQGQKLHLVLKVKKSADGKLSGTLDSVDQGANDIPISLVEQKGDSVKLELAAIGATYEGKMNASGSEIAGQWKQGGALPLTFQRAQSK
;
A
#
# COMPACT_ATOMS: atom_id res chain seq x y z
N MET A 1 44.37 -28.37 16.67
CA MET A 1 45.38 -27.62 15.91
C MET A 1 44.85 -26.21 15.70
N GLN A 2 45.51 -25.23 16.33
CA GLN A 2 45.39 -23.80 16.04
C GLN A 2 44.08 -23.05 16.39
N MET A 3 43.68 -23.11 17.66
CA MET A 3 43.39 -21.84 18.36
C MET A 3 44.69 -21.01 18.38
N MET A 4 44.57 -19.68 18.35
CA MET A 4 45.63 -18.69 18.63
C MET A 4 46.51 -18.26 17.43
N LYS A 5 46.25 -17.05 16.92
CA LYS A 5 47.22 -16.08 16.37
C LYS A 5 46.54 -14.69 16.46
N GLN A 6 46.69 -13.97 17.59
CA GLN A 6 47.74 -12.95 17.83
C GLN A 6 47.48 -11.70 16.95
N LEU A 7 47.50 -10.44 17.39
CA LEU A 7 47.89 -9.78 18.63
C LEU A 7 47.45 -8.30 18.53
N LEU A 8 47.07 -7.73 19.67
CA LEU A 8 47.27 -6.34 20.13
C LEU A 8 47.41 -5.18 19.10
N SER A 9 46.56 -4.17 19.24
CA SER A 9 47.00 -2.79 19.06
C SER A 9 46.36 -1.88 20.10
N THR A 10 47.25 -1.14 20.76
CA THR A 10 47.11 -0.53 22.08
C THR A 10 46.46 0.86 22.01
N LEU A 11 45.61 1.08 23.01
CA LEU A 11 45.06 2.32 23.56
C LEU A 11 46.00 3.54 23.54
N LEU A 12 45.47 4.73 23.20
CA LEU A 12 45.99 6.00 23.73
C LEU A 12 44.84 6.86 24.26
N ILE A 13 44.92 7.16 25.55
CA ILE A 13 44.03 8.01 26.35
C ILE A 13 44.49 9.47 26.18
N PHE A 14 43.55 10.40 26.00
CA PHE A 14 43.71 11.78 26.47
C PHE A 14 42.52 12.15 27.36
N LEU A 15 42.86 12.63 28.55
CA LEU A 15 41.99 13.06 29.65
C LEU A 15 41.79 14.59 29.61
N LEU A 16 40.67 15.01 30.20
CA LEU A 16 40.34 16.33 30.80
C LEU A 16 39.72 17.42 29.92
N GLY A 17 38.45 17.71 30.23
CA GLY A 17 37.75 18.97 29.95
C GLY A 17 36.44 19.01 30.75
N ILE A 18 36.37 19.90 31.73
CA ILE A 18 35.46 19.96 32.89
C ILE A 18 34.08 20.61 32.59
N SER A 19 33.11 20.34 33.48
CA SER A 19 31.88 21.10 33.87
C SER A 19 30.62 20.93 33.01
N ALA A 20 29.40 20.87 33.53
CA ALA A 20 28.85 20.95 34.89
C ALA A 20 27.60 20.07 34.99
N GLN A 21 27.32 19.58 36.19
CA GLN A 21 26.09 18.85 36.51
C GLN A 21 24.93 19.83 36.72
N ALA A 22 23.80 19.58 36.04
CA ALA A 22 22.49 19.88 36.57
C ALA A 22 21.64 18.61 36.44
N ALA A 23 21.39 17.99 37.58
CA ALA A 23 20.47 16.87 37.71
C ALA A 23 19.04 17.37 37.40
N VAL A 24 18.48 16.92 36.28
CA VAL A 24 17.03 16.85 36.10
C VAL A 24 16.64 15.39 36.24
N LEU A 25 15.64 15.18 37.08
CA LEU A 25 15.11 13.92 37.57
C LEU A 25 14.80 12.94 36.42
N GLN A 26 15.09 11.66 36.67
CA GLN A 26 14.76 10.53 35.79
C GLN A 26 13.26 10.49 35.46
N GLN A 27 12.92 10.20 34.19
CA GLN A 27 11.68 9.47 33.89
C GLN A 27 12.00 8.29 32.94
N PRO A 28 11.41 7.10 33.17
CA PRO A 28 11.90 5.82 32.67
C PRO A 28 11.39 5.50 31.26
N ASN A 29 12.15 4.65 30.57
CA ASN A 29 11.69 3.70 29.55
C ASN A 29 10.62 4.22 28.59
N HIS A 30 11.03 4.85 27.49
CA HIS A 30 10.23 4.78 26.28
C HIS A 30 10.67 3.50 25.56
N PRO A 31 9.82 2.48 25.39
CA PRO A 31 10.07 1.53 24.32
C PRO A 31 10.12 2.36 23.03
N SER A 32 11.23 2.28 22.30
CA SER A 32 11.25 2.64 20.88
C SER A 32 10.37 1.61 20.17
N THR A 33 9.05 1.78 20.25
CA THR A 33 8.14 1.16 19.30
C THR A 33 8.44 1.83 17.97
N VAL A 34 9.34 1.24 17.19
CA VAL A 34 9.30 1.37 15.74
C VAL A 34 7.93 0.84 15.35
N ALA A 35 6.97 1.75 15.19
CA ALA A 35 5.68 1.41 14.62
C ALA A 35 5.95 0.97 13.18
N ALA A 36 6.11 -0.34 12.98
CA ALA A 36 5.89 -0.94 11.68
C ALA A 36 4.50 -0.46 11.21
N PRO A 37 4.32 -0.06 9.95
CA PRO A 37 3.00 0.32 9.47
C PRO A 37 2.11 -0.90 9.70
N ALA A 38 1.10 -0.76 10.55
CA ALA A 38 0.05 -1.75 10.67
C ALA A 38 -0.52 -1.91 9.26
N LYS A 39 -0.23 -3.04 8.60
CA LYS A 39 -0.83 -3.42 7.33
C LYS A 39 -2.33 -3.35 7.59
N SER A 40 -2.96 -2.27 7.16
CA SER A 40 -4.38 -2.03 7.43
C SER A 40 -5.13 -3.19 6.80
N ALA A 41 -5.61 -4.08 7.65
CA ALA A 41 -6.34 -5.26 7.21
C ALA A 41 -7.48 -4.79 6.31
N MET A 42 -7.51 -5.30 5.08
CA MET A 42 -8.52 -5.01 4.07
C MET A 42 -8.74 -3.51 3.74
N SER A 43 -7.72 -2.65 3.69
CA SER A 43 -7.93 -1.30 3.14
C SER A 43 -8.01 -1.33 1.59
N LEU A 44 -8.93 -0.59 0.98
CA LEU A 44 -8.96 -0.37 -0.47
C LEU A 44 -7.91 0.64 -0.96
N GLU A 45 -7.43 1.54 -0.09
CA GLU A 45 -6.45 2.57 -0.47
C GLU A 45 -5.14 1.97 -0.99
N GLY A 46 -4.71 2.38 -2.17
CA GLY A 46 -3.48 1.93 -2.81
C GLY A 46 -3.62 1.80 -4.32
N VAL A 47 -2.63 1.14 -4.91
CA VAL A 47 -2.60 0.84 -6.34
C VAL A 47 -2.89 -0.64 -6.56
N TRP A 48 -3.73 -0.93 -7.54
CA TRP A 48 -4.16 -2.28 -7.88
C TRP A 48 -4.06 -2.51 -9.40
N ASN A 49 -3.59 -3.68 -9.79
CA ASN A 49 -3.44 -4.08 -11.18
C ASN A 49 -4.45 -5.18 -11.49
N GLY A 50 -5.22 -4.99 -12.56
CA GLY A 50 -6.15 -5.98 -13.07
C GLY A 50 -5.88 -6.24 -14.54
N ALA A 51 -6.43 -7.33 -15.05
CA ALA A 51 -6.46 -7.57 -16.47
C ALA A 51 -7.84 -8.05 -16.89
N LEU A 52 -8.51 -7.24 -17.71
CA LEU A 52 -9.84 -7.52 -18.24
C LEU A 52 -9.70 -8.22 -19.59
N ASP A 53 -10.33 -9.37 -19.76
CA ASP A 53 -10.40 -10.04 -21.05
C ASP A 53 -11.68 -9.62 -21.79
N VAL A 54 -11.50 -8.95 -22.92
CA VAL A 54 -12.57 -8.52 -23.81
C VAL A 54 -12.43 -9.29 -25.12
N GLN A 55 -13.16 -10.41 -25.22
CA GLN A 55 -13.17 -11.25 -26.43
C GLN A 55 -11.76 -11.70 -26.87
N GLY A 56 -10.92 -12.09 -25.91
CA GLY A 56 -9.54 -12.52 -26.13
C GLY A 56 -8.52 -11.39 -26.22
N GLN A 57 -8.94 -10.12 -26.11
CA GLN A 57 -8.03 -8.99 -25.96
C GLN A 57 -7.89 -8.65 -24.47
N LYS A 58 -6.64 -8.58 -23.99
CA LYS A 58 -6.36 -8.33 -22.57
C LYS A 58 -6.05 -6.85 -22.36
N LEU A 59 -6.87 -6.19 -21.53
CA LEU A 59 -6.68 -4.80 -21.11
C LEU A 59 -6.14 -4.76 -19.69
N HIS A 60 -4.92 -4.26 -19.52
CA HIS A 60 -4.30 -4.03 -18.22
C HIS A 60 -4.84 -2.75 -17.62
N LEU A 61 -5.48 -2.91 -16.47
CA LEU A 61 -6.11 -1.83 -15.73
C LEU A 61 -5.31 -1.50 -14.48
N VAL A 62 -5.04 -0.22 -14.25
CA VAL A 62 -4.38 0.27 -13.04
C VAL A 62 -5.37 1.11 -12.25
N LEU A 63 -5.88 0.56 -11.16
CA LEU A 63 -6.77 1.25 -10.22
C LEU A 63 -5.94 1.95 -9.15
N LYS A 64 -6.07 3.27 -9.04
CA LYS A 64 -5.41 4.11 -8.04
C LYS A 64 -6.46 4.64 -7.09
N VAL A 65 -6.42 4.23 -5.82
CA VAL A 65 -7.35 4.68 -4.78
C VAL A 65 -6.60 5.43 -3.69
N LYS A 66 -7.12 6.60 -3.30
CA LYS A 66 -6.63 7.43 -2.21
C LYS A 66 -7.71 7.58 -1.14
N LYS A 67 -7.29 7.69 0.11
CA LYS A 67 -8.16 8.04 1.23
C LYS A 67 -7.82 9.43 1.75
N SER A 68 -8.81 10.31 1.83
CA SER A 68 -8.63 11.64 2.45
C SER A 68 -8.66 11.54 3.98
N ALA A 69 -8.27 12.64 4.65
CA ALA A 69 -8.20 12.70 6.12
C ALA A 69 -9.56 12.48 6.82
N ASP A 70 -10.67 12.80 6.15
CA ASP A 70 -12.05 12.54 6.59
C ASP A 70 -12.50 11.08 6.34
N GLY A 71 -11.64 10.26 5.75
CA GLY A 71 -11.87 8.85 5.46
C GLY A 71 -12.59 8.57 4.14
N LYS A 72 -12.93 9.60 3.34
CA LYS A 72 -13.54 9.42 2.03
C LYS A 72 -12.56 8.81 1.03
N LEU A 73 -13.04 7.88 0.21
CA LEU A 73 -12.26 7.28 -0.86
C LEU A 73 -12.49 8.01 -2.18
N SER A 74 -11.43 8.10 -2.97
CA SER A 74 -11.43 8.65 -4.33
C SER A 74 -10.43 7.88 -5.19
N GLY A 75 -10.54 7.95 -6.51
CA GLY A 75 -9.59 7.25 -7.35
C GLY A 75 -9.69 7.54 -8.83
N THR A 76 -8.70 7.03 -9.55
CA THR A 76 -8.64 7.02 -11.01
C THR A 76 -8.29 5.62 -11.52
N LEU A 77 -8.61 5.36 -12.78
CA LEU A 77 -8.29 4.13 -13.48
C LEU A 77 -7.51 4.44 -14.75
N ASP A 78 -6.44 3.69 -15.00
CA ASP A 78 -5.76 3.68 -16.29
C ASP A 78 -6.11 2.40 -17.05
N SER A 79 -6.26 2.49 -18.38
CA SER A 79 -6.28 1.36 -19.31
C SER A 79 -5.03 1.45 -20.18
N VAL A 80 -4.01 0.69 -19.80
CA VAL A 80 -2.64 0.83 -20.33
C VAL A 80 -2.60 0.52 -21.83
N ASP A 81 -3.19 -0.59 -22.23
CA ASP A 81 -3.17 -1.05 -23.63
C ASP A 81 -3.99 -0.15 -24.57
N GLN A 82 -4.85 0.71 -24.02
CA GLN A 82 -5.65 1.68 -24.76
C GLN A 82 -5.12 3.12 -24.67
N GLY A 83 -4.08 3.37 -23.85
CA GLY A 83 -3.54 4.71 -23.63
C GLY A 83 -4.49 5.67 -22.90
N ALA A 84 -5.55 5.16 -22.25
CA ALA A 84 -6.46 5.98 -21.48
C ALA A 84 -5.97 6.08 -20.04
N ASN A 85 -5.66 7.29 -19.58
CA ASN A 85 -5.05 7.54 -18.27
C ASN A 85 -5.96 8.41 -17.41
N ASP A 86 -5.88 8.20 -16.10
CA ASP A 86 -6.56 8.97 -15.06
C ASP A 86 -8.07 9.13 -15.27
N ILE A 87 -8.73 8.06 -15.76
CA ILE A 87 -10.19 8.03 -15.89
C ILE A 87 -10.78 8.20 -14.49
N PRO A 88 -11.57 9.25 -14.23
CA PRO A 88 -12.08 9.54 -12.90
C PRO A 88 -13.13 8.51 -12.48
N ILE A 89 -13.03 8.03 -11.25
CA ILE A 89 -14.03 7.16 -10.63
C ILE A 89 -15.01 8.05 -9.86
N SER A 90 -16.26 8.10 -10.32
CA SER A 90 -17.32 8.93 -9.74
C SER A 90 -17.78 8.44 -8.37
N LEU A 91 -17.65 7.14 -8.08
CA LEU A 91 -17.94 6.54 -6.78
C LEU A 91 -16.88 5.51 -6.41
N VAL A 92 -16.28 5.64 -5.22
CA VAL A 92 -15.44 4.61 -4.60
C VAL A 92 -16.03 4.29 -3.24
N GLU A 93 -16.62 3.10 -3.10
CA GLU A 93 -17.14 2.62 -1.83
C GLU A 93 -16.46 1.33 -1.40
N GLN A 94 -16.18 1.24 -0.10
CA GLN A 94 -15.82 0.01 0.56
C GLN A 94 -16.71 -0.21 1.79
N LYS A 95 -17.35 -1.38 1.87
CA LYS A 95 -18.18 -1.82 3.01
C LYS A 95 -17.70 -3.20 3.45
N GLY A 96 -16.85 -3.25 4.47
CA GLY A 96 -16.13 -4.46 4.85
C GLY A 96 -15.24 -4.95 3.70
N ASP A 97 -15.46 -6.18 3.24
CA ASP A 97 -14.77 -6.75 2.09
C ASP A 97 -15.41 -6.39 0.74
N SER A 98 -16.59 -5.79 0.73
CA SER A 98 -17.29 -5.44 -0.50
C SER A 98 -16.79 -4.10 -1.05
N VAL A 99 -16.43 -4.09 -2.33
CA VAL A 99 -15.91 -2.93 -3.06
C VAL A 99 -16.84 -2.62 -4.22
N LYS A 100 -17.22 -1.34 -4.36
CA LYS A 100 -18.01 -0.84 -5.48
C LYS A 100 -17.33 0.37 -6.11
N LEU A 101 -17.19 0.35 -7.43
CA LEU A 101 -16.66 1.45 -8.23
C LEU A 101 -17.67 1.83 -9.31
N GLU A 102 -17.78 3.13 -9.58
CA GLU A 102 -18.53 3.67 -10.71
C GLU A 102 -17.64 4.61 -11.52
N LEU A 103 -17.58 4.41 -12.84
CA LEU A 103 -16.85 5.24 -13.77
C LEU A 103 -17.85 5.80 -14.79
N ALA A 104 -18.60 6.82 -14.38
CA ALA A 104 -19.67 7.41 -15.19
C ALA A 104 -19.19 7.88 -16.58
N ALA A 105 -17.96 8.40 -16.68
CA ALA A 105 -17.38 8.88 -17.94
C ALA A 105 -17.29 7.83 -19.05
N ILE A 106 -17.24 6.54 -18.70
CA ILE A 106 -17.15 5.43 -19.64
C ILE A 106 -18.31 4.44 -19.50
N GLY A 107 -19.33 4.79 -18.71
CA GLY A 107 -20.50 3.94 -18.45
C GLY A 107 -20.15 2.59 -17.83
N ALA A 108 -19.12 2.54 -16.97
CA ALA A 108 -18.66 1.30 -16.36
C ALA A 108 -18.93 1.24 -14.85
N THR A 109 -19.16 0.02 -14.34
CA THR A 109 -19.21 -0.27 -12.91
C THR A 109 -18.39 -1.51 -12.58
N TYR A 110 -17.91 -1.58 -11.34
CA TYR A 110 -17.25 -2.75 -10.80
C TYR A 110 -17.79 -3.08 -9.43
N GLU A 111 -18.10 -4.35 -9.20
CA GLU A 111 -18.52 -4.89 -7.90
C GLU A 111 -17.64 -6.09 -7.58
N GLY A 112 -16.95 -6.06 -6.44
CA GLY A 112 -15.99 -7.10 -6.07
C GLY A 112 -15.89 -7.33 -4.57
N LYS A 113 -15.23 -8.43 -4.22
CA LYS A 113 -14.98 -8.85 -2.84
C LYS A 113 -13.47 -8.98 -2.61
N MET A 114 -12.99 -8.24 -1.63
CA MET A 114 -11.59 -8.27 -1.19
C MET A 114 -11.32 -9.53 -0.37
N ASN A 115 -10.17 -10.17 -0.60
CA ASN A 115 -9.76 -11.30 0.22
C ASN A 115 -9.29 -10.86 1.62
N ALA A 116 -9.22 -11.80 2.55
CA ALA A 116 -8.85 -11.53 3.95
C ALA A 116 -7.44 -10.91 4.10
N SER A 117 -6.52 -11.21 3.18
CA SER A 117 -5.16 -10.63 3.17
C SER A 117 -5.10 -9.20 2.61
N GLY A 118 -6.19 -8.68 2.05
CA GLY A 118 -6.24 -7.38 1.38
C GLY A 118 -5.32 -7.28 0.16
N SER A 119 -5.01 -8.41 -0.47
CA SER A 119 -4.09 -8.50 -1.60
C SER A 119 -4.79 -8.66 -2.95
N GLU A 120 -6.06 -9.04 -2.94
CA GLU A 120 -6.85 -9.29 -4.14
C GLU A 120 -8.29 -8.81 -3.96
N ILE A 121 -8.90 -8.35 -5.04
CA ILE A 121 -10.33 -8.05 -5.14
C ILE A 121 -10.85 -8.80 -6.38
N ALA A 122 -11.67 -9.82 -6.16
CA ALA A 122 -12.31 -10.58 -7.24
C ALA A 122 -13.73 -10.05 -7.47
N GLY A 123 -14.10 -9.79 -8.73
CA GLY A 123 -15.37 -9.14 -9.02
C GLY A 123 -15.81 -9.21 -10.48
N GLN A 124 -16.81 -8.38 -10.78
CA GLN A 124 -17.40 -8.24 -12.10
C GLN A 124 -17.28 -6.79 -12.57
N TRP A 125 -16.67 -6.60 -13.74
CA TRP A 125 -16.71 -5.36 -14.51
C TRP A 125 -17.95 -5.36 -15.39
N LYS A 126 -18.70 -4.27 -15.43
CA LYS A 126 -19.88 -4.09 -16.28
C LYS A 126 -19.73 -2.84 -17.14
N GLN A 127 -19.78 -3.02 -18.45
CA GLN A 127 -19.72 -1.95 -19.45
C GLN A 127 -20.32 -2.45 -20.77
N GLY A 128 -21.63 -2.29 -20.96
CA GLY A 128 -22.39 -2.90 -22.08
C GLY A 128 -22.59 -4.42 -21.97
N GLY A 129 -21.69 -5.13 -21.28
CA GLY A 129 -21.81 -6.52 -20.83
C GLY A 129 -21.09 -6.72 -19.50
N ALA A 130 -21.16 -7.93 -18.93
CA ALA A 130 -20.49 -8.28 -17.67
C ALA A 130 -19.31 -9.21 -17.92
N LEU A 131 -18.16 -8.89 -17.34
CA LEU A 131 -16.91 -9.64 -17.49
C LEU A 131 -16.23 -9.81 -16.12
N PRO A 132 -15.63 -10.97 -15.82
CA PRO A 132 -14.85 -11.14 -14.61
C PRO A 132 -13.59 -10.27 -14.64
N LEU A 133 -13.30 -9.65 -13.50
CA LEU A 133 -12.08 -8.87 -13.31
C LEU A 133 -11.57 -9.06 -11.88
N THR A 134 -10.31 -9.47 -11.79
CA THR A 134 -9.60 -9.57 -10.52
C THR A 134 -8.50 -8.52 -10.48
N PHE A 135 -8.52 -7.70 -9.44
CA PHE A 135 -7.48 -6.74 -9.13
C PHE A 135 -6.54 -7.32 -8.07
N GLN A 136 -5.25 -7.26 -8.33
CA GLN A 136 -4.20 -7.61 -7.37
C GLN A 136 -3.49 -6.35 -6.88
N ARG A 137 -3.20 -6.29 -5.58
CA ARG A 137 -2.51 -5.16 -4.98
C ARG A 137 -1.10 -5.06 -5.56
N ALA A 138 -0.74 -3.87 -6.05
CA ALA A 138 0.59 -3.62 -6.59
C ALA A 138 1.63 -3.82 -5.47
N GLN A 139 2.74 -4.47 -5.82
CA GLN A 139 3.87 -4.59 -4.90
C GLN A 139 4.57 -3.23 -4.80
N SER A 140 4.80 -2.74 -3.59
CA SER A 140 5.71 -1.62 -3.37
C SER A 140 7.12 -2.08 -3.74
N LYS A 141 7.76 -1.42 -4.70
CA LYS A 141 9.16 -1.67 -5.05
C LYS A 141 10.11 -1.04 -4.04
#